data_AF-A0A1H4C453-F1
#
_entry.id   AF-A0A1H4C453-F1
#
_cell.length_a   1.000
_cell.length_b   1.000
_cell.length_c   1.000
_cell.angle_alpha   90.00
_cell.angle_beta   90.00
_cell.angle_gamma   90.00
#
_symmetry.space_group_name_H-M   'P 1'
#
loop_
_entity.id
_entity.type
_entity.pdbx_description
1 polymer ?
#
loop_
_entity_poly.entity_id
_entity_poly.type
_entity_poly.pdbx_seq_one_letter_code
_entity_poly.pdbx_strand_id
1 'polypeptide(L)'
;MSSASKIASLIATADKLRQSPGAPLRGRNLALLHARAEGASRNSPLQGAAEELGARVALLNFAHPPSPTEASSDVVALARMLGRMYDGIDCHDLDAAVLRSIELHAGVPVFPGLALDTHPARVIADLWALCERQTPAERRIVFIGNGRRPRARMFVAAARTMGVAILAKSRADPGSEGASAIADASQPRHWVLWIDGTAIDRDAVQENHRRIMQAILVHTLVGA
;
A
#
# COMPACT_ATOMS: atom_id res chain seq x y z
N MET A 1 -7.83 -19.22 -0.47
CA MET A 1 -8.47 -17.95 -0.85
C MET A 1 -7.89 -17.45 -2.16
N SER A 2 -8.73 -17.12 -3.15
CA SER A 2 -8.29 -16.48 -4.41
C SER A 2 -7.75 -15.07 -4.17
N SER A 3 -6.94 -14.53 -5.08
CA SER A 3 -6.44 -13.14 -4.99
C SER A 3 -7.58 -12.12 -4.89
N ALA A 4 -8.69 -12.35 -5.60
CA ALA A 4 -9.89 -11.51 -5.54
C ALA A 4 -10.50 -11.49 -4.12
N SER A 5 -10.64 -12.67 -3.50
CA SER A 5 -11.19 -12.77 -2.13
C SER A 5 -10.31 -12.08 -1.08
N LYS A 6 -8.98 -12.06 -1.28
CA LYS A 6 -8.06 -11.32 -0.41
C LYS A 6 -8.27 -9.80 -0.52
N ILE A 7 -8.35 -9.27 -1.74
CA ILE A 7 -8.59 -7.83 -1.96
C ILE A 7 -9.94 -7.42 -1.36
N ALA A 8 -11.00 -8.19 -1.61
CA ALA A 8 -12.32 -7.91 -1.05
C ALA A 8 -12.32 -7.94 0.49
N SER A 9 -11.63 -8.90 1.10
CA SER A 9 -11.50 -8.99 2.56
C SER A 9 -10.73 -7.81 3.17
N LEU A 10 -9.67 -7.34 2.49
CA LEU A 10 -8.93 -6.14 2.90
C LEU A 10 -9.82 -4.88 2.84
N ILE A 11 -10.56 -4.69 1.73
CA ILE A 11 -11.49 -3.56 1.59
C ILE A 11 -12.58 -3.61 2.66
N ALA A 12 -13.18 -4.77 2.91
CA ALA A 12 -14.20 -4.94 3.95
C ALA A 12 -13.66 -4.62 5.36
N THR A 13 -12.42 -4.99 5.64
CA THR A 13 -11.77 -4.67 6.94
C THR A 13 -11.46 -3.18 7.05
N ALA A 14 -10.97 -2.58 5.96
CA ALA A 14 -10.70 -1.15 5.88
C ALA A 14 -11.98 -0.31 6.09
N ASP A 15 -13.11 -0.73 5.51
CA ASP A 15 -14.41 -0.11 5.69
C ASP A 15 -14.91 -0.23 7.15
N LYS A 16 -14.79 -1.41 7.76
CA LYS A 16 -15.08 -1.61 9.19
C LYS A 16 -14.26 -0.68 10.09
N LEU A 17 -12.96 -0.55 9.84
CA LEU A 17 -12.08 0.33 10.59
C LEU A 17 -12.42 1.82 10.40
N ARG A 18 -12.93 2.18 9.20
CA ARG A 18 -13.45 3.53 8.92
C ARG A 18 -14.70 3.83 9.76
N GLN A 19 -15.63 2.89 9.85
CA GLN A 19 -16.91 3.06 10.56
C GLN A 19 -16.77 2.93 12.08
N SER A 20 -15.85 2.09 12.56
CA SER A 20 -15.64 1.83 13.97
C SER A 20 -14.14 1.84 14.29
N PRO A 21 -13.56 3.03 14.50
CA PRO A 21 -12.17 3.15 14.92
C PRO A 21 -11.94 2.42 16.25
N GLY A 22 -10.86 1.65 16.32
CA GLY A 22 -10.46 0.91 17.51
C GLY A 22 -8.94 0.76 17.56
N ALA A 23 -8.44 0.14 18.64
CA ALA A 23 -7.01 -0.05 18.86
C ALA A 23 -6.60 -1.54 18.80
N PRO A 24 -6.81 -2.25 17.67
CA PRO A 24 -6.52 -3.69 17.56
C PRO A 24 -5.03 -4.02 17.66
N LEU A 25 -4.15 -3.04 17.48
CA LEU A 25 -2.70 -3.21 17.61
C LEU A 25 -2.16 -2.67 18.94
N ARG A 26 -3.03 -2.44 19.93
CA ARG A 26 -2.61 -2.00 21.27
C ARG A 26 -1.56 -2.95 21.85
N GLY A 27 -0.40 -2.40 22.18
CA GLY A 27 0.71 -3.16 22.76
C GLY A 27 1.65 -3.79 21.74
N ARG A 28 1.37 -3.67 20.43
CA ARG A 28 2.29 -4.06 19.37
C ARG A 28 3.32 -2.97 19.09
N ASN A 29 4.55 -3.38 18.83
CA ASN A 29 5.64 -2.49 18.44
C ASN A 29 6.00 -2.72 16.97
N LEU A 30 6.06 -1.66 16.17
CA LEU A 30 6.46 -1.71 14.77
C LEU A 30 7.74 -0.92 14.54
N ALA A 31 8.62 -1.46 13.70
CA ALA A 31 9.78 -0.73 13.19
C ALA A 31 9.51 -0.26 11.75
N LEU A 32 9.76 1.02 11.48
CA LEU A 32 9.84 1.53 10.10
C LEU A 32 11.32 1.78 9.79
N LEU A 33 11.89 0.92 8.95
CA LEU A 33 13.30 0.92 8.59
C LEU A 33 13.50 1.68 7.27
N HIS A 34 14.31 2.75 7.29
CA HIS A 34 14.56 3.62 6.13
C HIS A 34 16.03 3.59 5.71
N ALA A 35 16.33 3.39 4.42
CA ALA A 35 17.71 3.39 3.90
C ALA A 35 18.39 4.78 3.87
N ARG A 36 17.62 5.88 3.82
CA ARG A 36 18.16 7.24 3.70
C ARG A 36 17.68 8.11 4.86
N ALA A 37 18.64 8.65 5.62
CA ALA A 37 18.39 9.53 6.76
C ALA A 37 17.62 10.81 6.38
N GLU A 38 17.79 11.31 5.15
CA GLU A 38 17.13 12.55 4.66
C GLU A 38 15.66 12.34 4.23
N GLY A 39 15.14 11.11 4.27
CA GLY A 39 13.78 10.76 3.88
C GLY A 39 12.89 10.26 5.03
N ALA A 40 13.42 10.12 6.24
CA ALA A 40 12.66 9.75 7.44
C ALA A 40 11.81 10.95 7.90
N SER A 41 10.79 11.28 7.11
CA SER A 41 9.79 12.26 7.52
C SER A 41 9.08 11.71 8.75
N ARG A 42 9.10 12.48 9.85
CA ARG A 42 8.31 12.23 11.07
C ARG A 42 6.80 12.08 10.81
N ASN A 43 6.37 12.39 9.58
CA ASN A 43 4.98 12.26 9.11
C ASN A 43 4.87 11.13 8.06
N SER A 44 5.41 9.95 8.35
CA SER A 44 5.16 8.77 7.51
C SER A 44 3.67 8.42 7.56
N PRO A 45 2.95 8.30 6.41
CA PRO A 45 1.55 7.90 6.40
C PRO A 45 1.29 6.57 7.11
N LEU A 46 2.27 5.65 7.07
CA LEU A 46 2.18 4.37 7.76
C LEU A 46 2.32 4.51 9.28
N GLN A 47 3.15 5.45 9.76
CA GLN A 47 3.29 5.70 11.20
C GLN A 47 1.94 6.12 11.79
N GLY A 48 1.30 7.13 11.22
CA GLY A 48 -0.02 7.59 11.67
C GLY A 48 -1.08 6.48 11.57
N ALA A 49 -1.09 5.73 10.46
CA ALA A 49 -2.00 4.59 10.28
C ALA A 49 -1.87 3.55 11.41
N ALA A 50 -0.64 3.21 11.81
CA ALA A 50 -0.36 2.23 12.84
C ALA A 50 -0.63 2.76 14.27
N GLU A 51 -0.24 4.00 14.55
CA GLU A 51 -0.47 4.65 15.84
C GLU A 51 -1.97 4.81 16.14
N GLU A 52 -2.78 5.12 15.14
CA GLU A 52 -4.25 5.14 15.26
C GLU A 52 -4.84 3.77 15.62
N LEU A 53 -4.19 2.68 15.22
CA LEU A 53 -4.56 1.32 15.64
C LEU A 53 -4.01 0.95 17.03
N GLY A 54 -3.32 1.88 17.71
CA GLY A 54 -2.75 1.69 19.04
C GLY A 54 -1.36 1.06 19.09
N ALA A 55 -0.70 0.88 17.93
CA ALA A 55 0.67 0.39 17.89
C ALA A 55 1.66 1.47 18.33
N ARG A 56 2.82 1.06 18.83
CA ARG A 56 3.98 1.94 19.04
C ARG A 56 4.92 1.81 17.86
N VAL A 57 5.31 2.92 17.26
CA VAL A 57 6.13 2.92 16.05
C VAL A 57 7.50 3.52 16.33
N ALA A 58 8.55 2.81 15.96
CA ALA A 58 9.92 3.29 15.98
C ALA A 58 10.41 3.54 14.55
N LEU A 59 10.85 4.77 14.28
CA LEU A 59 11.54 5.11 13.04
C LEU A 59 13.02 4.78 13.19
N LEU A 60 13.52 3.86 12.37
CA LEU A 60 14.90 3.38 12.39
C LEU A 60 15.60 3.75 11.10
N ASN A 61 16.75 4.42 11.21
CA ASN A 61 17.61 4.68 10.07
C ASN A 61 18.53 3.48 9.87
N PHE A 62 18.44 2.86 8.69
CA PHE A 62 19.35 1.82 8.26
C PHE A 62 20.52 2.47 7.52
N ALA A 63 21.66 2.57 8.19
CA ALA A 63 22.90 2.92 7.52
C ALA A 63 23.32 1.73 6.64
N HIS A 64 23.35 1.92 5.32
CA HIS A 64 23.78 0.86 4.41
C HIS A 64 25.20 0.39 4.75
N PRO A 65 25.45 -0.93 4.80
CA PRO A 65 26.82 -1.42 4.75
C PRO A 65 27.45 -1.03 3.40
N PRO A 66 28.76 -0.77 3.34
CA PRO A 66 29.45 -0.27 2.14
C PRO A 66 29.41 -1.22 0.95
N SER A 67 29.03 -2.49 1.15
CA SER A 67 28.69 -3.43 0.09
C SER A 67 27.43 -4.20 0.49
N PRO A 68 26.29 -4.03 -0.20
CA PRO A 68 25.10 -4.83 0.02
C PRO A 68 25.28 -6.19 -0.69
N THR A 69 26.09 -7.07 -0.11
CA THR A 69 26.06 -8.48 -0.49
C THR A 69 24.81 -9.12 0.11
N GLU A 70 24.11 -9.94 -0.69
CA GLU A 70 23.01 -10.79 -0.22
C GLU A 70 23.53 -11.65 0.94
N ALA A 71 23.07 -11.36 2.16
CA ALA A 71 23.45 -12.05 3.40
C ALA A 71 24.83 -11.73 4.01
N SER A 72 25.24 -10.47 4.09
CA SER A 72 26.27 -10.11 5.08
C SER A 72 25.81 -10.55 6.49
N SER A 73 26.73 -11.08 7.31
CA SER A 73 26.45 -11.52 8.68
C SER A 73 25.72 -10.47 9.51
N ASP A 74 26.00 -9.20 9.22
CA ASP A 74 25.49 -8.04 9.95
C ASP A 74 24.01 -7.81 9.65
N VAL A 75 23.58 -7.93 8.39
CA VAL A 75 22.15 -7.79 8.03
C VAL A 75 21.33 -8.92 8.64
N VAL A 76 21.87 -10.15 8.67
CA VAL A 76 21.21 -11.29 9.32
C VAL A 76 21.10 -11.09 10.83
N ALA A 77 22.18 -10.63 11.47
CA ALA A 77 22.18 -10.33 12.90
C ALA A 77 21.19 -9.20 13.25
N LEU A 78 21.15 -8.15 12.43
CA LEU A 78 20.18 -7.06 12.55
C LEU A 78 18.74 -7.56 12.40
N ALA A 79 18.44 -8.33 11.36
CA ALA A 79 17.10 -8.86 11.12
C ALA A 79 16.59 -9.66 12.33
N ARG A 80 17.42 -10.56 12.86
CA ARG A 80 17.11 -11.34 14.06
C ARG A 80 16.94 -10.46 15.30
N MET A 81 17.73 -9.40 15.43
CA MET A 81 17.60 -8.46 16.54
C MET A 81 16.28 -7.69 16.45
N LEU A 82 15.94 -7.14 15.28
CA LEU A 82 14.69 -6.42 15.06
C LEU A 82 13.48 -7.30 15.33
N GLY A 83 13.47 -8.54 14.85
CA GLY A 83 12.36 -9.47 15.09
C GLY A 83 12.17 -9.92 16.54
N ARG A 84 13.17 -9.73 17.42
CA ARG A 84 13.00 -9.93 18.87
C ARG A 84 12.43 -8.70 19.57
N MET A 85 12.53 -7.52 18.96
CA MET A 85 12.12 -6.24 19.58
C MET A 85 10.77 -5.74 19.07
N TYR A 86 10.40 -6.11 17.84
CA TYR A 86 9.21 -5.61 17.15
C TYR A 86 8.32 -6.77 16.69
N ASP A 87 7.01 -6.51 16.66
CA ASP A 87 6.00 -7.43 16.17
C ASP A 87 5.87 -7.40 14.63
N GLY A 88 6.41 -6.36 13.97
CA GLY A 88 6.41 -6.21 12.53
C GLY A 88 7.37 -5.12 12.07
N ILE A 89 7.87 -5.26 10.84
CA ILE A 89 8.91 -4.38 10.28
C ILE A 89 8.48 -3.90 8.91
N ASP A 90 8.31 -2.61 8.70
CA ASP A 90 8.21 -2.03 7.36
C ASP A 90 9.61 -1.66 6.87
N CYS A 91 9.95 -2.10 5.66
CA CYS A 91 11.21 -1.83 5.00
C CYS A 91 10.97 -0.84 3.87
N HIS A 92 11.28 0.42 4.12
CA HIS A 92 11.05 1.51 3.18
C HIS A 92 12.32 1.77 2.35
N ASP A 93 12.22 1.53 1.04
CA ASP A 93 13.27 1.85 0.05
C ASP A 93 14.62 1.18 0.35
N LEU A 94 14.59 -0.07 0.82
CA LEU A 94 15.80 -0.89 0.98
C LEU A 94 16.17 -1.60 -0.32
N ASP A 95 17.46 -1.85 -0.52
CA ASP A 95 17.93 -2.75 -1.57
C ASP A 95 17.24 -4.12 -1.48
N ALA A 96 16.90 -4.70 -2.63
CA ALA A 96 16.18 -5.97 -2.72
C ALA A 96 16.89 -7.12 -1.98
N ALA A 97 18.23 -7.12 -2.02
CA ALA A 97 19.09 -8.05 -1.28
C ALA A 97 18.91 -7.96 0.24
N VAL A 98 18.88 -6.73 0.76
CA VAL A 98 18.73 -6.43 2.19
C VAL A 98 17.30 -6.77 2.64
N LEU A 99 16.29 -6.31 1.89
CA LEU A 99 14.88 -6.62 2.15
C LEU A 99 14.67 -8.13 2.26
N ARG A 100 15.15 -8.90 1.27
CA ARG A 100 15.04 -10.36 1.27
C ARG A 100 15.72 -11.00 2.48
N SER A 101 16.90 -10.51 2.86
CA SER A 101 17.61 -11.02 4.03
C SER A 101 16.81 -10.77 5.33
N ILE A 102 16.19 -9.60 5.46
CA ILE A 102 15.34 -9.27 6.61
C ILE A 102 14.08 -10.14 6.63
N GLU A 103 13.39 -10.29 5.48
CA GLU A 103 12.23 -11.18 5.33
C GLU A 103 12.54 -12.62 5.77
N LEU A 104 13.71 -13.14 5.42
CA LEU A 104 14.11 -14.51 5.74
C LEU A 104 14.48 -14.72 7.21
N HIS A 105 15.02 -13.70 7.89
CA HIS A 105 15.68 -13.89 9.19
C HIS A 105 15.01 -13.16 10.36
N ALA A 106 14.08 -12.23 10.11
CA ALA A 106 13.42 -11.50 11.18
C ALA A 106 12.49 -12.39 12.03
N GLY A 107 11.80 -13.36 11.43
CA GLY A 107 10.85 -14.21 12.16
C GLY A 107 9.56 -13.50 12.57
N VAL A 108 9.37 -12.26 12.13
CA VAL A 108 8.14 -11.47 12.25
C VAL A 108 7.72 -10.96 10.87
N PRO A 109 6.46 -10.54 10.66
CA PRO A 109 6.04 -9.99 9.39
C PRO A 109 6.87 -8.80 8.93
N VAL A 110 7.33 -8.86 7.68
CA VAL A 110 8.08 -7.79 7.03
C VAL A 110 7.24 -7.24 5.89
N PHE A 111 7.05 -5.93 5.88
CA PHE A 111 6.25 -5.23 4.88
C PHE A 111 7.18 -4.44 3.94
N PRO A 112 7.11 -4.65 2.61
CA PRO A 112 7.97 -3.97 1.65
C PRO A 112 7.42 -2.58 1.30
N GLY A 113 7.45 -1.66 2.28
CA GLY A 113 7.10 -0.25 2.13
C GLY A 113 5.61 -0.01 1.86
N LEU A 114 4.73 -0.27 2.83
CA LEU A 114 3.26 -0.16 2.66
C LEU A 114 2.77 1.22 2.18
N ALA A 115 3.51 2.27 2.56
CA ALA A 115 3.21 3.65 2.20
C ALA A 115 3.74 4.06 0.81
N LEU A 116 4.54 3.22 0.14
CA LEU A 116 5.10 3.53 -1.17
C LEU A 116 4.02 3.53 -2.25
N ASP A 117 4.15 4.45 -3.22
CA ASP A 117 3.29 4.49 -4.41
C ASP A 117 3.39 3.22 -5.27
N THR A 118 4.49 2.49 -5.12
CA THR A 118 4.75 1.21 -5.79
C THR A 118 4.23 0.01 -5.00
N HIS A 119 3.63 0.21 -3.83
CA HIS A 119 3.02 -0.87 -3.06
C HIS A 119 1.58 -1.15 -3.55
N PRO A 120 1.15 -2.43 -3.64
CA PRO A 120 -0.22 -2.79 -4.05
C PRO A 120 -1.33 -2.14 -3.22
N ALA A 121 -1.09 -1.81 -1.95
CA ALA A 121 -2.04 -1.10 -1.09
C ALA A 121 -2.55 0.21 -1.73
N ARG A 122 -1.68 0.91 -2.47
CA ARG A 122 -2.02 2.16 -3.15
C ARG A 122 -3.10 1.96 -4.22
N VAL A 123 -2.91 0.95 -5.07
CA VAL A 123 -3.85 0.69 -6.17
C VAL A 123 -5.16 0.05 -5.68
N ILE A 124 -5.12 -0.70 -4.58
CA ILE A 124 -6.35 -1.22 -3.94
C ILE A 124 -7.18 -0.04 -3.42
N ALA A 125 -6.55 0.97 -2.82
CA ALA A 125 -7.24 2.17 -2.35
C ALA A 125 -7.85 3.01 -3.49
N ASP A 126 -7.11 3.18 -4.60
CA ASP A 126 -7.62 3.84 -5.80
C ASP A 126 -8.86 3.11 -6.36
N LEU A 127 -8.79 1.77 -6.45
CA LEU A 127 -9.91 0.94 -6.94
C LEU A 127 -11.09 0.95 -5.98
N TRP A 128 -10.85 0.95 -4.68
CA TRP A 128 -11.91 1.09 -3.69
C TRP A 128 -12.64 2.42 -3.85
N ALA A 129 -11.91 3.53 -4.01
CA ALA A 129 -12.51 4.84 -4.29
C ALA A 129 -13.37 4.81 -5.56
N LEU A 130 -12.83 4.25 -6.65
CA LEU A 130 -13.53 4.15 -7.93
C LEU A 130 -14.73 3.18 -7.90
N CYS A 131 -14.81 2.27 -6.94
CA CYS A 131 -15.90 1.31 -6.82
C CYS A 131 -16.87 1.62 -5.66
N GLU A 132 -16.72 2.72 -4.94
CA GLU A 132 -17.48 2.96 -3.69
C GLU A 132 -19.00 2.99 -3.87
N ARG A 133 -19.49 3.34 -5.08
CA ARG A 133 -20.92 3.45 -5.40
C ARG A 133 -21.53 2.25 -6.15
N GLN A 134 -20.73 1.27 -6.57
CA GLN A 134 -21.19 0.16 -7.42
C GLN A 134 -20.35 -1.10 -7.18
N THR A 135 -20.89 -2.27 -7.48
CA THR A 135 -20.08 -3.48 -7.39
C THR A 135 -18.94 -3.45 -8.42
N PRO A 136 -17.80 -4.10 -8.14
CA PRO A 136 -16.70 -4.16 -9.12
C PRO A 136 -17.11 -4.69 -10.50
N ALA A 137 -18.06 -5.63 -10.56
CA ALA A 137 -18.54 -6.24 -11.79
C ALA A 137 -19.33 -5.26 -12.70
N GLU A 138 -20.00 -4.27 -12.10
CA GLU A 138 -20.75 -3.25 -12.83
C GLU A 138 -19.86 -2.07 -13.25
N ARG A 139 -18.68 -1.96 -12.65
CA ARG A 139 -17.78 -0.83 -12.85
C ARG A 139 -16.99 -0.98 -14.14
N ARG A 140 -16.94 0.13 -14.91
CA ARG A 140 -16.09 0.30 -16.09
C ARG A 140 -15.14 1.45 -15.85
N ILE A 141 -13.83 1.19 -15.87
CA ILE A 141 -12.78 2.19 -15.66
C ILE A 141 -12.03 2.43 -16.96
N VAL A 142 -11.84 3.70 -17.32
CA VAL A 142 -10.83 4.09 -18.32
C VAL A 142 -9.57 4.53 -17.58
N PHE A 143 -8.48 3.81 -17.79
CA PHE A 143 -7.15 4.20 -17.32
C PHE A 143 -6.47 5.04 -18.40
N ILE A 144 -5.94 6.21 -18.03
CA ILE A 144 -5.23 7.11 -18.96
C ILE A 144 -3.81 7.29 -18.45
N GLY A 145 -2.80 6.92 -19.24
CA GLY A 145 -1.40 7.19 -18.91
C GLY A 145 -0.44 6.09 -19.36
N ASN A 146 0.80 6.16 -18.88
CA ASN A 146 1.84 5.19 -19.26
C ASN A 146 1.66 3.85 -18.51
N GLY A 147 1.00 2.89 -19.15
CA GLY A 147 0.76 1.54 -18.65
C GLY A 147 2.02 0.71 -18.35
N ARG A 148 3.24 1.15 -18.71
CA ARG A 148 4.50 0.46 -18.37
C ARG A 148 5.00 0.76 -16.96
N ARG A 149 4.50 1.83 -16.32
CA ARG A 149 4.89 2.20 -14.95
C ARG A 149 4.45 1.12 -13.95
N PRO A 150 5.22 0.83 -12.88
CA PRO A 150 4.87 -0.21 -11.91
C PRO A 150 3.45 -0.06 -11.33
N ARG A 151 3.09 1.13 -10.81
CA ARG A 151 1.74 1.41 -10.29
C ARG A 151 0.65 1.19 -11.31
N ALA A 152 0.86 1.59 -12.57
CA ALA A 152 -0.10 1.38 -13.65
C ALA A 152 -0.32 -0.11 -13.95
N ARG A 153 0.74 -0.90 -14.04
CA ARG A 153 0.64 -2.36 -14.25
C ARG A 153 -0.11 -3.04 -13.11
N MET A 154 0.19 -2.68 -11.86
CA MET A 154 -0.51 -3.21 -10.69
C MET A 154 -1.98 -2.81 -10.68
N PHE A 155 -2.31 -1.55 -10.99
CA PHE A 155 -3.68 -1.06 -11.03
C PHE A 155 -4.53 -1.84 -12.04
N VAL A 156 -4.02 -2.03 -13.26
CA VAL A 156 -4.72 -2.81 -14.29
C VAL A 156 -4.88 -4.27 -13.89
N ALA A 157 -3.86 -4.88 -13.28
CA ALA A 157 -3.94 -6.25 -12.80
C ALA A 157 -4.94 -6.42 -11.64
N ALA A 158 -4.93 -5.50 -10.67
CA ALA A 158 -5.85 -5.49 -9.54
C ALA A 158 -7.30 -5.28 -9.98
N ALA A 159 -7.55 -4.33 -10.91
CA ALA A 159 -8.88 -4.07 -11.47
C ALA A 159 -9.47 -5.36 -12.07
N ARG A 160 -8.71 -6.05 -12.93
CA ARG A 160 -9.12 -7.32 -13.53
C ARG A 160 -9.35 -8.42 -12.49
N THR A 161 -8.48 -8.49 -11.48
CA THR A 161 -8.62 -9.46 -10.38
C THR A 161 -9.91 -9.24 -9.59
N MET A 162 -10.35 -7.98 -9.44
CA MET A 162 -11.61 -7.63 -8.79
C MET A 162 -12.84 -7.80 -9.70
N GLY A 163 -12.67 -8.16 -10.98
CA GLY A 163 -13.77 -8.25 -11.95
C GLY A 163 -14.18 -6.90 -12.56
N VAL A 164 -13.37 -5.86 -12.40
CA VAL A 164 -13.62 -4.55 -13.00
C VAL A 164 -13.26 -4.56 -14.48
N ALA A 165 -14.17 -4.11 -15.33
CA ALA A 165 -13.87 -3.87 -16.73
C ALA A 165 -12.96 -2.64 -16.87
N ILE A 166 -11.77 -2.82 -17.43
CA ILE A 166 -10.78 -1.74 -17.56
C ILE A 166 -10.25 -1.60 -18.98
N LEU A 167 -10.30 -0.37 -19.49
CA LEU A 167 -9.72 0.03 -20.77
C LEU A 167 -8.52 0.94 -20.52
N ALA A 168 -7.32 0.51 -20.89
CA ALA A 168 -6.10 1.30 -20.74
C ALA A 168 -5.76 2.05 -22.04
N LYS A 169 -5.60 3.37 -21.94
CA LYS A 169 -5.25 4.28 -23.04
C LYS A 169 -3.98 5.08 -22.68
N SER A 170 -3.17 5.39 -23.68
CA SER A 170 -1.95 6.21 -23.46
C SER A 170 -2.24 7.72 -23.33
N ARG A 171 -3.37 8.20 -23.86
CA ARG A 171 -3.82 9.60 -23.82
C ARG A 171 -5.34 9.67 -23.70
N ALA A 172 -5.84 10.76 -23.13
CA ALA A 172 -7.25 11.11 -23.17
C ALA A 172 -7.67 11.43 -24.61
N ASP A 173 -8.87 11.00 -25.00
CA ASP A 173 -9.47 11.26 -26.31
C ASP A 173 -10.99 11.45 -26.10
N PRO A 174 -11.68 12.31 -26.89
CA PRO A 174 -13.14 12.52 -26.87
C PRO A 174 -14.00 11.25 -26.70
N GLY A 175 -13.59 10.09 -27.22
CA GLY A 175 -14.26 8.80 -26.95
C GLY A 175 -14.12 8.26 -25.52
N SER A 176 -13.77 9.09 -24.55
CA SER A 176 -13.82 8.82 -23.11
C SER A 176 -15.07 9.44 -22.47
N GLU A 177 -15.84 10.21 -23.24
CA GLU A 177 -17.20 10.65 -22.94
C GLU A 177 -18.09 9.40 -22.81
N GLY A 178 -18.52 9.10 -21.58
CA GLY A 178 -19.38 7.94 -21.26
C GLY A 178 -18.76 6.92 -20.31
N ALA A 179 -17.49 7.05 -19.94
CA ALA A 179 -16.92 6.25 -18.85
C ALA A 179 -17.42 6.77 -17.49
N SER A 180 -18.10 5.92 -16.71
CA SER A 180 -18.56 6.26 -15.36
C SER A 180 -17.41 6.41 -14.35
N ALA A 181 -16.21 5.94 -14.69
CA ALA A 181 -15.01 6.11 -13.89
C ALA A 181 -13.75 6.26 -14.74
N ILE A 182 -12.85 7.17 -14.33
CA ILE A 182 -11.56 7.42 -14.99
C ILE A 182 -10.45 7.43 -13.94
N ALA A 183 -9.35 6.73 -14.23
CA ALA A 183 -8.09 6.86 -13.51
C ALA A 183 -7.09 7.60 -14.41
N ASP A 184 -6.94 8.90 -14.19
CA ASP A 184 -5.99 9.73 -14.95
C ASP A 184 -4.62 9.71 -14.26
N ALA A 185 -3.70 8.97 -14.87
CA ALA A 185 -2.30 8.80 -14.48
C ALA A 185 -1.34 9.53 -15.44
N SER A 186 -1.83 10.54 -16.17
CA SER A 186 -1.01 11.35 -17.09
C SER A 186 0.13 12.05 -16.35
N GLN A 187 -0.08 12.42 -15.09
CA GLN A 187 0.98 12.85 -14.18
C GLN A 187 1.42 11.69 -13.28
N PRO A 188 2.66 11.17 -13.39
CA PRO A 188 3.07 9.94 -12.72
C PRO A 188 2.97 9.97 -11.18
N ARG A 189 3.14 11.15 -10.56
CA ARG A 189 3.08 11.36 -9.11
C ARG A 189 1.70 11.78 -8.59
N HIS A 190 0.81 12.21 -9.48
CA HIS A 190 -0.48 12.79 -9.11
C HIS A 190 -1.56 12.18 -9.99
N TRP A 191 -2.12 11.07 -9.52
CA TRP A 191 -3.26 10.47 -10.18
C TRP A 191 -4.52 11.21 -9.77
N VAL A 192 -5.40 11.48 -10.72
CA VAL A 192 -6.73 12.04 -10.46
C VAL A 192 -7.77 10.99 -10.81
N LEU A 193 -8.61 10.67 -9.85
CA LEU A 193 -9.69 9.70 -10.00
C LEU A 193 -10.98 10.45 -10.24
N TRP A 194 -11.78 10.01 -11.20
CA TRP A 194 -13.05 10.63 -11.55
C TRP A 194 -14.18 9.61 -11.50
N ILE A 195 -15.34 10.02 -11.01
CA ILE A 195 -16.60 9.27 -11.10
C ILE A 195 -17.68 10.21 -11.63
N ASP A 196 -18.38 9.79 -12.68
CA ASP A 196 -19.52 10.53 -13.27
C ASP A 196 -19.17 12.01 -13.55
N GLY A 197 -17.97 12.26 -14.08
CA GLY A 197 -17.46 13.61 -14.41
C GLY A 197 -16.94 14.43 -13.22
N THR A 198 -17.02 13.92 -12.00
CA THR A 198 -16.55 14.60 -10.78
C THR A 198 -15.25 13.99 -10.30
N ALA A 199 -14.23 14.83 -10.04
CA ALA A 199 -12.99 14.39 -9.43
C ALA A 199 -13.23 13.96 -7.98
N ILE A 200 -12.70 12.79 -7.59
CA ILE A 200 -12.69 12.35 -6.20
C ILE A 200 -11.68 13.21 -5.45
N ASP A 201 -12.08 13.68 -4.28
CA ASP A 201 -11.21 14.44 -3.40
C ASP A 201 -9.94 13.65 -3.05
N ARG A 202 -8.80 14.33 -3.11
CA ARG A 202 -7.49 13.73 -2.87
C ARG A 202 -7.39 13.21 -1.44
N ASP A 203 -7.94 13.95 -0.47
CA ASP A 203 -7.86 13.56 0.94
C ASP A 203 -8.70 12.31 1.21
N ALA A 204 -9.85 12.15 0.53
CA ALA A 204 -10.61 10.90 0.55
C ALA A 204 -9.79 9.71 -0.02
N VAL A 205 -9.04 9.91 -1.12
CA VAL A 205 -8.17 8.84 -1.66
C VAL A 205 -7.01 8.51 -0.70
N GLN A 206 -6.44 9.51 -0.04
CA GLN A 206 -5.41 9.29 0.99
C GLN A 206 -5.95 8.55 2.21
N GLU A 207 -7.16 8.90 2.64
CA GLU A 207 -7.86 8.19 3.71
C GLU A 207 -8.09 6.72 3.34
N ASN A 208 -8.53 6.43 2.11
CA ASN A 208 -8.67 5.05 1.65
C ASN A 208 -7.36 4.28 1.71
N HIS A 209 -6.25 4.88 1.27
CA HIS A 209 -4.93 4.24 1.33
C HIS A 209 -4.51 3.97 2.77
N ARG A 210 -4.73 4.93 3.68
CA ARG A 210 -4.50 4.76 5.11
C ARG A 210 -5.29 3.59 5.68
N ARG A 211 -6.58 3.48 5.37
CA ARG A 211 -7.43 2.37 5.83
C ARG A 211 -7.03 1.01 5.23
N ILE A 212 -6.57 0.96 3.99
CA ILE A 212 -6.02 -0.27 3.41
C ILE A 212 -4.72 -0.69 4.11
N MET A 213 -3.82 0.25 4.43
CA MET A 213 -2.62 -0.04 5.22
C MET A 213 -3.00 -0.60 6.60
N GLN A 214 -3.98 0.01 7.26
CA GLN A 214 -4.50 -0.48 8.55
C GLN A 214 -5.07 -1.90 8.44
N ALA A 215 -5.87 -2.19 7.41
CA ALA A 215 -6.41 -3.52 7.19
C ALA A 215 -5.31 -4.57 7.00
N ILE A 216 -4.25 -4.24 6.23
CA ILE A 216 -3.09 -5.12 6.06
C ILE A 216 -2.42 -5.39 7.41
N LEU A 217 -2.14 -4.35 8.20
CA LEU A 217 -1.51 -4.50 9.51
C LEU A 217 -2.35 -5.39 10.45
N VAL A 218 -3.66 -5.16 10.51
CA VAL A 218 -4.57 -5.94 11.37
C VAL A 218 -4.61 -7.41 10.93
N HIS A 219 -4.79 -7.67 9.63
CA HIS A 219 -4.82 -9.03 9.08
C HIS A 219 -3.53 -9.78 9.42
N THR A 220 -2.39 -9.11 9.25
CA THR A 220 -1.08 -9.73 9.41
C THR A 220 -0.66 -9.93 10.87
N LEU A 221 -0.97 -8.98 11.77
CA LEU A 221 -0.47 -8.99 13.15
C LEU A 221 -1.44 -9.55 14.18
N VAL A 222 -2.73 -9.61 13.84
CA VAL A 222 -3.79 -10.09 14.76
C VAL A 222 -4.43 -11.37 14.26
N GLY A 223 -4.34 -11.67 12.95
CA GLY A 223 -5.03 -12.81 12.34
C GLY A 223 -6.54 -12.54 12.29
N ALA A 224 -6.96 -11.82 11.26
CA ALA A 224 -8.37 -11.48 11.01
C ALA A 224 -9.04 -12.46 10.04
#